data_AF-A0A2E5ZVM8-F1
#
_entry.id   AF-A0A2E5ZVM8-F1
#
_cell.length_a   1.000
_cell.length_b   1.000
_cell.length_c   1.000
_cell.angle_alpha   90.00
_cell.angle_beta   90.00
_cell.angle_gamma   90.00
#
_symmetry.space_group_name_H-M   'P 1'
#
loop_
_entity.id
_entity.type
_entity.pdbx_description
1 polymer ?
#
loop_
_entity_poly.entity_id
_entity_poly.type
_entity_poly.pdbx_seq_one_letter_code
_entity_poly.pdbx_strand_id
1 'polypeptide(L)'
;IVTHSDEVAAFCDRSLELRDGRFVAEHGSNLDVDDLEGTRELIVDELGTVSFPPEVLMKMGGSGRYEIAHNEKGEVTLVTAENNKSMIKGKKVLSSKCPACNHNYKDDSQLCPECGSSRPMVSEN
;
A
#
# COMPACT_ATOMS: atom_id res chain seq x y z
N ILE A 1 -18.36 -9.67 19.21
CA ILE A 1 -17.19 -10.58 19.24
C ILE A 1 -16.23 -10.08 18.17
N VAL A 2 -14.96 -9.89 18.49
CA VAL A 2 -13.93 -9.52 17.51
C VAL A 2 -13.03 -10.74 17.33
N THR A 3 -12.79 -11.14 16.10
CA THR A 3 -12.04 -12.36 15.78
C THR A 3 -11.21 -12.14 14.52
N HIS A 4 -10.04 -12.77 14.48
CA HIS A 4 -9.18 -12.84 13.30
C HIS A 4 -9.40 -14.14 12.50
N SER A 5 -10.47 -14.89 12.80
CA SER A 5 -10.78 -16.13 12.08
C SER A 5 -11.40 -15.82 10.73
N ASP A 6 -10.74 -16.28 9.66
CA ASP A 6 -11.22 -16.16 8.28
C ASP A 6 -12.61 -16.82 8.10
N GLU A 7 -12.81 -17.97 8.76
CA GLU A 7 -14.10 -18.67 8.74
C GLU A 7 -15.22 -17.79 9.32
N VAL A 8 -14.93 -16.99 10.35
CA VAL A 8 -15.94 -16.12 10.94
C VAL A 8 -16.11 -14.85 10.09
N ALA A 9 -15.04 -14.34 9.49
CA ALA A 9 -15.08 -13.17 8.62
C ALA A 9 -15.98 -13.37 7.38
N ALA A 10 -16.02 -14.59 6.83
CA ALA A 10 -16.87 -14.94 5.68
C ALA A 10 -18.39 -14.90 5.97
N PHE A 11 -18.81 -15.09 7.23
CA PHE A 11 -20.22 -15.04 7.65
C PHE A 11 -20.61 -13.75 8.37
N CYS A 12 -19.69 -12.82 8.54
CA CYS A 12 -19.96 -11.56 9.23
C CYS A 12 -20.67 -10.57 8.32
N ASP A 13 -21.65 -9.84 8.86
CA ASP A 13 -22.36 -8.78 8.14
C ASP A 13 -21.45 -7.59 7.80
N ARG A 14 -20.38 -7.40 8.59
CA ARG A 14 -19.38 -6.32 8.44
C ARG A 14 -18.02 -6.78 8.94
N SER A 15 -16.99 -6.53 8.15
CA SER A 15 -15.59 -6.81 8.47
C SER A 15 -14.77 -5.53 8.36
N LEU A 16 -13.87 -5.28 9.32
CA LEU A 16 -13.05 -4.06 9.37
C LEU A 16 -11.59 -4.38 9.11
N GLU A 17 -10.96 -3.64 8.19
CA GLU A 17 -9.54 -3.75 7.89
C GLU A 17 -8.74 -2.80 8.80
N LEU A 18 -7.85 -3.36 9.62
CA LEU A 18 -6.95 -2.62 10.51
C LEU A 18 -5.51 -2.67 9.96
N ARG A 19 -4.90 -1.51 9.72
CA ARG A 19 -3.47 -1.38 9.39
C ARG A 19 -2.81 -0.33 10.26
N ASP A 20 -1.64 -0.64 10.81
CA ASP A 20 -0.84 0.27 11.65
C ASP A 20 -1.65 0.96 12.77
N GLY A 21 -2.61 0.23 13.36
CA GLY A 21 -3.48 0.74 14.42
C GLY A 21 -4.62 1.66 13.97
N ARG A 22 -4.88 1.76 12.66
CA ARG A 22 -6.00 2.52 12.09
C ARG A 22 -6.91 1.63 11.26
N PHE A 23 -8.22 1.88 11.32
CA PHE A 23 -9.18 1.26 10.42
C PHE A 23 -9.11 1.94 9.07
N VAL A 24 -8.83 1.18 8.01
CA VAL A 24 -8.58 1.71 6.66
C VAL A 24 -9.72 1.40 5.71
N ALA A 25 -10.47 0.32 5.94
CA ALA A 25 -11.61 -0.07 5.13
C ALA A 25 -12.65 -0.84 5.94
N GLU A 26 -13.90 -0.80 5.46
CA GLU A 26 -14.97 -1.71 5.82
C GLU A 26 -15.29 -2.59 4.60
N HIS A 27 -15.64 -3.84 4.87
CA HIS A 27 -16.19 -4.76 3.88
C HIS A 27 -17.58 -5.19 4.34
N GLY A 28 -18.54 -5.20 3.41
CA GLY A 28 -19.90 -5.68 3.63
C GLY A 28 -20.01 -7.20 3.75
N SER A 29 -21.23 -7.71 3.67
CA SER A 29 -21.52 -9.15 3.72
C SER A 29 -21.04 -9.90 2.46
N ASN A 30 -20.72 -11.19 2.59
CA ASN A 30 -20.06 -12.01 1.56
C ASN A 30 -18.65 -11.49 1.19
N LEU A 31 -17.82 -11.31 2.20
CA LEU A 31 -16.39 -11.07 2.01
C LEU A 31 -15.73 -12.28 1.34
N ASP A 32 -15.26 -12.12 0.11
CA ASP A 32 -14.27 -13.04 -0.46
C ASP A 32 -12.90 -12.66 0.12
N VAL A 33 -12.36 -13.51 0.98
CA VAL A 33 -11.07 -13.28 1.66
C VAL A 33 -9.91 -13.31 0.66
N ASP A 34 -10.09 -14.02 -0.46
CA ASP A 34 -9.08 -14.14 -1.51
C ASP A 34 -9.07 -12.93 -2.47
N ASP A 35 -10.18 -12.17 -2.56
CA ASP A 35 -10.30 -10.94 -3.36
C ASP A 35 -11.08 -9.83 -2.64
N LEU A 36 -10.32 -9.04 -1.88
CA LEU A 36 -10.84 -7.90 -1.12
C LEU A 36 -11.18 -6.68 -1.98
N GLU A 37 -10.79 -6.64 -3.26
CA GLU A 37 -10.92 -5.42 -4.07
C GLU A 37 -12.37 -5.10 -4.45
N GLY A 38 -13.22 -6.12 -4.61
CA GLY A 38 -14.60 -5.97 -5.08
C GLY A 38 -15.59 -5.39 -4.06
N THR A 39 -15.30 -5.48 -2.77
CA THR A 39 -16.23 -5.13 -1.67
C THR A 39 -15.71 -4.03 -0.75
N ARG A 40 -14.54 -3.45 -1.08
CA ARG A 40 -13.84 -2.53 -0.19
C ARG A 40 -14.45 -1.14 -0.18
N GLU A 41 -14.87 -0.70 0.99
CA GLU A 41 -15.30 0.68 1.26
C GLU A 41 -14.21 1.38 2.09
N LEU A 42 -13.52 2.36 1.50
CA LEU A 42 -12.46 3.10 2.21
C LEU A 42 -13.06 4.05 3.25
N ILE A 43 -12.45 4.08 4.44
CA ILE A 43 -12.88 4.95 5.52
C ILE A 43 -12.21 6.32 5.35
N VAL A 44 -13.03 7.38 5.40
CA VAL A 44 -12.59 8.76 5.54
C VAL A 44 -12.68 9.14 7.02
N ASP A 45 -11.56 9.51 7.64
CA ASP A 45 -11.57 9.91 9.05
C ASP A 45 -12.13 11.33 9.27
N GLU A 46 -12.35 11.71 10.53
CA GLU A 46 -12.89 13.03 10.90
C GLU A 46 -11.98 14.20 10.48
N LEU A 47 -10.70 13.94 10.22
CA LEU A 47 -9.74 14.92 9.74
C LEU A 47 -9.70 15.00 8.20
N GLY A 48 -10.50 14.18 7.51
CA GLY A 48 -10.54 14.10 6.06
C GLY A 48 -9.40 13.28 5.44
N THR A 49 -8.72 12.46 6.24
CA THR A 49 -7.65 11.57 5.76
C THR A 49 -8.23 10.29 5.20
N VAL A 50 -7.72 9.85 4.05
CA VAL A 50 -7.98 8.53 3.46
C VAL A 50 -6.66 7.80 3.32
N SER A 51 -6.61 6.56 3.80
CA SER A 51 -5.44 5.69 3.65
C SER A 51 -5.70 4.70 2.52
N PHE A 52 -4.99 4.86 1.40
CA PHE A 52 -5.09 3.91 0.29
C PHE A 52 -4.23 2.67 0.56
N PRO A 53 -4.81 1.46 0.49
CA PRO A 53 -4.05 0.23 0.50
C PRO A 53 -3.04 0.20 -0.67
N PRO A 54 -1.88 -0.47 -0.52
CA PRO A 54 -0.83 -0.54 -1.53
C PRO A 54 -1.32 -0.92 -2.94
N GLU A 55 -2.21 -1.90 -3.03
CA GLU A 55 -2.80 -2.40 -4.27
C GLU A 55 -3.65 -1.33 -4.98
N VAL A 56 -4.47 -0.58 -4.23
CA VAL A 56 -5.26 0.54 -4.75
C VAL A 56 -4.33 1.66 -5.21
N LEU A 57 -3.33 1.99 -4.39
CA LEU A 57 -2.34 3.01 -4.72
C LEU A 57 -1.55 2.62 -5.98
N MET A 58 -1.18 1.35 -6.16
CA MET A 58 -0.53 0.85 -7.36
C MET A 58 -1.40 1.01 -8.61
N LYS A 59 -2.70 0.67 -8.52
CA LYS A 59 -3.67 0.89 -9.62
C LYS A 59 -3.85 2.37 -9.95
N MET A 60 -3.79 3.25 -8.96
CA MET A 60 -3.85 4.70 -9.16
C MET A 60 -2.57 5.30 -9.77
N GLY A 61 -1.49 4.52 -9.91
CA GLY A 61 -0.20 5.00 -10.45
C GLY A 61 0.87 5.32 -9.39
N GLY A 62 0.64 4.92 -8.14
CA GLY A 62 1.59 5.06 -7.03
C GLY A 62 1.44 6.35 -6.23
N SER A 63 2.39 6.61 -5.34
CA SER A 63 2.44 7.88 -4.59
C SER A 63 2.68 9.05 -5.55
N GLY A 64 1.87 10.10 -5.43
CA GLY A 64 1.99 11.27 -6.31
C GLY A 64 0.98 12.35 -5.98
N ARG A 65 0.84 13.29 -6.92
CA ARG A 65 -0.17 14.35 -6.85
C ARG A 65 -1.35 13.96 -7.72
N TYR A 66 -2.54 14.08 -7.14
CA TYR A 66 -3.80 13.89 -7.83
C TYR A 66 -4.61 15.18 -7.78
N GLU A 67 -5.32 15.45 -8.87
CA GLU A 67 -6.27 16.55 -9.00
C GLU A 67 -7.69 16.00 -8.91
N ILE A 68 -8.62 16.82 -8.43
CA ILE A 68 -10.04 16.49 -8.37
C ILE A 68 -10.63 16.81 -9.75
N ALA A 69 -10.93 15.78 -10.53
CA ALA A 69 -11.60 15.93 -11.83
C ALA A 69 -13.11 16.15 -11.67
N HIS A 70 -13.71 15.53 -10.64
CA HIS A 70 -15.14 15.63 -10.37
C HIS A 70 -15.37 15.55 -8.85
N ASN A 71 -16.30 16.38 -8.35
CA ASN A 71 -16.66 16.45 -6.93
C ASN A 71 -18.12 16.87 -6.80
N GLU A 72 -18.98 15.90 -6.55
CA GLU A 72 -20.40 16.06 -6.29
C GLU A 72 -20.79 15.35 -5.00
N LYS A 73 -22.06 15.46 -4.61
CA LYS A 73 -22.55 14.98 -3.32
C LYS A 73 -22.41 13.46 -3.21
N GLY A 74 -21.34 13.01 -2.56
CA GLY A 74 -21.02 11.59 -2.34
C GLY A 74 -20.08 10.98 -3.37
N GLU A 75 -19.56 11.76 -4.31
CA GLU A 75 -18.67 11.26 -5.37
C GLU A 75 -17.46 12.19 -5.56
N VAL A 76 -16.27 11.59 -5.59
CA VAL A 76 -15.02 12.28 -5.93
C VAL A 76 -14.22 11.45 -6.93
N THR A 77 -13.82 12.06 -8.04
CA THR A 77 -12.92 11.44 -9.02
C THR A 77 -11.55 12.11 -8.94
N LEU A 78 -10.53 11.30 -8.65
CA LEU A 78 -9.14 11.72 -8.63
C LEU A 78 -8.43 11.33 -9.93
N VAL A 79 -7.75 12.28 -10.55
CA VAL A 79 -6.92 12.05 -11.74
C VAL A 79 -5.48 12.44 -11.44
N THR A 80 -4.53 11.77 -12.08
CA THR A 80 -3.11 12.12 -11.96
C THR A 80 -2.88 13.57 -12.42
N ALA A 81 -2.22 14.38 -11.58
CA ALA A 81 -1.77 15.70 -12.00
C ALA A 81 -0.63 15.57 -13.02
N GLU A 82 -0.65 16.34 -14.11
CA GLU A 82 0.34 16.25 -15.22
C GLU A 82 1.80 16.41 -14.75
N ASN A 83 2.01 17.06 -13.60
CA ASN A 83 3.31 17.19 -12.94
C ASN A 83 3.61 16.05 -11.96
N ASN A 84 3.20 14.81 -12.28
CA ASN A 84 3.62 13.60 -11.58
C ASN A 84 5.10 13.28 -11.91
N LYS A 85 6.01 14.20 -11.56
CA LYS A 85 7.34 13.77 -11.14
C LYS A 85 7.09 12.94 -9.89
N SER A 86 7.07 11.62 -10.05
CA SER A 86 7.06 10.67 -8.95
C SER A 86 7.89 11.25 -7.81
N MET A 87 7.32 11.34 -6.60
CA MET A 87 8.09 11.81 -5.44
C MET A 87 9.29 10.90 -5.17
N ILE A 88 9.30 9.70 -5.75
CA ILE A 88 10.47 8.85 -5.92
C ILE A 88 11.26 9.34 -7.15
N LYS A 89 12.03 10.42 -6.99
CA LYS A 89 13.07 10.79 -7.96
C LYS A 89 14.29 9.90 -7.76
N GLY A 90 14.75 9.27 -8.83
CA GLY A 90 16.02 8.56 -8.89
C GLY A 90 15.86 7.13 -9.41
N LYS A 91 16.75 6.71 -10.30
CA LYS A 91 16.86 5.31 -10.71
C LYS A 91 17.22 4.52 -9.45
N LYS A 92 16.35 3.61 -9.02
CA LYS A 92 16.64 2.75 -7.87
C LYS A 92 17.59 1.65 -8.30
N VAL A 93 18.74 1.58 -7.65
CA VAL A 93 19.72 0.52 -7.86
C VAL A 93 19.84 -0.31 -6.59
N LEU A 94 20.16 -1.59 -6.74
CA LEU A 94 20.44 -2.44 -5.60
C LEU A 94 21.67 -1.91 -4.86
N SER A 95 21.59 -1.77 -3.53
CA SER A 95 22.70 -1.24 -2.73
C SER A 95 23.97 -2.04 -2.98
N SER A 96 25.10 -1.40 -3.25
CA SER A 96 26.40 -2.08 -3.40
C SER A 96 26.88 -2.72 -2.10
N LYS A 97 26.39 -2.25 -0.94
CA LYS A 97 26.77 -2.74 0.38
C LYS A 97 25.57 -3.13 1.23
N CYS A 98 25.74 -4.18 2.04
CA CYS A 98 24.76 -4.58 3.03
C CYS A 98 24.75 -3.57 4.18
N PRO A 99 23.61 -2.93 4.51
CA PRO A 99 23.55 -1.97 5.61
C PRO A 99 23.72 -2.61 6.99
N ALA A 100 23.50 -3.92 7.13
CA ALA A 100 23.57 -4.64 8.39
C ALA A 100 25.00 -5.09 8.75
N CYS A 101 25.75 -5.64 7.79
CA CYS A 101 27.09 -6.20 8.04
C CYS A 101 28.20 -5.60 7.16
N ASN A 102 27.86 -4.63 6.29
CA ASN A 102 28.80 -3.97 5.39
C ASN A 102 29.44 -4.87 4.30
N HIS A 103 28.89 -6.07 4.09
CA HIS A 103 29.29 -6.96 2.99
C HIS A 103 29.10 -6.27 1.63
N ASN A 104 30.06 -6.45 0.72
CA ASN A 104 30.08 -5.81 -0.60
C ASN A 104 29.56 -6.79 -1.65
N TYR A 105 28.36 -6.51 -2.19
CA TYR A 105 27.72 -7.37 -3.17
C TYR A 105 28.49 -7.33 -4.51
N LYS A 106 28.70 -8.50 -5.11
CA LYS A 106 29.34 -8.64 -6.44
C LYS A 106 28.39 -9.23 -7.48
N ASP A 107 27.17 -9.52 -7.06
CA ASP A 107 26.13 -10.19 -7.82
C ASP A 107 24.80 -9.42 -7.70
N ASP A 108 23.76 -9.97 -8.30
CA ASP A 108 22.39 -9.45 -8.24
C ASP A 108 21.55 -10.08 -7.11
N SER A 109 22.22 -10.69 -6.12
CA SER A 109 21.55 -11.35 -4.99
C SER A 109 20.69 -10.38 -4.20
N GLN A 110 19.46 -10.80 -3.90
CA GLN A 110 18.48 -10.04 -3.11
C GLN A 110 18.66 -10.21 -1.61
N LEU A 111 19.46 -11.18 -1.17
CA LEU A 111 19.75 -11.48 0.22
C LEU A 111 21.26 -11.43 0.46
N CYS A 112 21.66 -10.93 1.63
CA CYS A 112 23.05 -10.93 2.04
C CYS A 112 23.52 -12.36 2.36
N PRO A 113 24.59 -12.86 1.72
CA PRO A 113 25.09 -14.20 2.01
C PRO A 113 25.72 -14.32 3.40
N GLU A 114 26.17 -13.21 4.00
CA GLU A 114 26.82 -13.22 5.32
C GLU A 114 25.85 -13.09 6.50
N CYS A 115 24.81 -12.25 6.38
CA CYS A 115 23.91 -11.97 7.50
C CYS A 115 22.43 -12.26 7.22
N GLY A 116 22.09 -12.70 6.00
CA GLY A 116 20.71 -13.03 5.62
C GLY A 116 19.78 -11.82 5.46
N SER A 117 20.28 -10.59 5.64
CA SER A 117 19.47 -9.39 5.49
C SER A 117 19.05 -9.16 4.03
N SER A 118 17.81 -8.72 3.81
CA SER A 118 17.30 -8.33 2.49
C SER A 118 18.02 -7.09 1.96
N ARG A 119 18.46 -7.14 0.70
CA ARG A 119 19.19 -6.06 0.04
C ARG A 119 18.24 -4.92 -0.31
N PRO A 120 18.41 -3.72 0.25
CA PRO A 120 17.53 -2.61 -0.05
C PRO A 120 17.85 -2.01 -1.42
N MET A 121 16.81 -1.46 -2.06
CA MET A 121 16.96 -0.57 -3.19
C MET A 121 17.24 0.85 -2.69
N VAL A 122 18.30 1.46 -3.19
CA VAL A 122 18.71 2.83 -2.84
C VAL A 122 18.67 3.72 -4.08
N SER A 123 18.56 5.03 -3.87
CA SER A 123 18.64 6.00 -4.96
C SER A 123 20.06 5.99 -5.53
N GLU A 124 20.20 5.93 -6.85
CA GLU A 124 21.47 6.22 -7.54
C GLU A 124 21.81 7.70 -7.28
N ASN A 125 22.87 7.96 -6.53
CA ASN A 125 23.38 9.31 -6.21
C ASN A 125 24.07 9.94 -7.43
#